data_AF-A0A4P0YAL1-F1
#
_entry.id   AF-A0A4P0YAL1-F1
#
_cell.length_a   1.000
_cell.length_b   1.000
_cell.length_c   1.000
_cell.angle_alpha   90.00
_cell.angle_beta   90.00
_cell.angle_gamma   90.00
#
_symmetry.space_group_name_H-M   'P 1'
#
loop_
_entity.id
_entity.type
_entity.pdbx_description
1 polymer ?
#
loop_
_entity_poly.entity_id
_entity_poly.type
_entity_poly.pdbx_seq_one_letter_code
_entity_poly.pdbx_strand_id
1 'polypeptide(L)' 'MLLPVIMAGGTGSRLWPMSRELYPKQFLRLFGQNSMLQETITRPLGP' A
#
# COMPACT_ATOMS: atom_id res chain seq x y z
N MET A 1 17.90 -11.68 -14.54
CA MET A 1 16.76 -11.98 -13.64
C MET A 1 16.47 -10.72 -12.85
N LEU A 2 15.24 -10.20 -12.90
CA LEU A 2 14.83 -9.00 -12.15
C LEU A 2 13.91 -9.44 -11.00
N LEU A 3 14.19 -8.98 -9.79
CA LEU A 3 13.34 -9.23 -8.62
C LEU A 3 12.71 -7.90 -8.17
N PRO A 4 11.41 -7.67 -8.42
CA PRO A 4 10.74 -6.48 -7.94
C PRO A 4 10.60 -6.52 -6.42
N VAL A 5 10.88 -5.41 -5.75
CA VAL A 5 10.70 -5.25 -4.30
C VAL A 5 9.75 -4.09 -4.04
N ILE A 6 8.66 -4.37 -3.31
CA ILE A 6 7.70 -3.34 -2.89
C ILE A 6 8.11 -2.82 -1.52
N MET A 7 8.41 -1.53 -1.43
CA MET A 7 8.65 -0.86 -0.15
C MET A 7 7.34 -0.41 0.48
N ALA A 8 6.96 -1.04 1.60
CA ALA A 8 5.76 -0.72 2.36
C ALA A 8 6.11 -0.14 3.74
N GLY A 9 6.31 1.18 3.79
CA GLY A 9 6.66 1.89 5.02
C GLY A 9 6.06 3.30 5.12
N GLY A 10 6.41 3.98 6.21
CA GLY A 10 5.89 5.30 6.58
C GLY A 10 4.66 5.23 7.48
N THR A 11 4.56 6.16 8.43
CA THR A 11 3.54 6.17 9.50
C THR A 11 2.11 6.47 9.03
N GLY A 12 1.97 7.08 7.84
CA GLY A 12 0.66 7.45 7.30
C GLY A 12 -0.03 8.58 8.07
N SER A 13 0.71 9.45 8.78
CA SER A 13 0.13 10.50 9.64
C SER A 13 -0.86 11.45 8.95
N ARG A 14 -0.72 11.68 7.63
CA ARG A 14 -1.67 12.49 6.84
C ARG A 14 -3.03 11.81 6.59
N LEU A 15 -3.11 10.51 6.81
CA LEU A 15 -4.32 9.70 6.68
C LEU A 15 -4.95 9.40 8.05
N TRP A 16 -4.53 10.06 9.12
CA TRP A 16 -5.23 9.97 10.40
C TRP A 16 -6.68 10.49 10.22
N PRO A 17 -7.70 9.84 10.83
CA PRO A 17 -7.64 8.76 11.81
C PRO A 17 -7.58 7.34 11.22
N MET A 18 -7.61 7.20 9.89
CA MET A 18 -7.65 5.90 9.22
C MET A 18 -6.35 5.11 9.39
N SER A 19 -5.20 5.77 9.26
CA SER A 19 -3.88 5.16 9.51
C SER A 19 -3.47 5.37 10.96
N ARG A 20 -3.16 4.27 11.66
CA ARG A 20 -2.68 4.24 13.05
C ARG A 20 -1.49 3.29 13.15
N GLU A 21 -0.80 3.27 14.29
CA GLU A 21 0.35 2.40 14.52
C GLU A 21 0.05 0.92 14.21
N LEU A 22 -1.07 0.40 14.72
CA LEU A 22 -1.53 -0.97 14.48
C LEU A 22 -2.36 -1.14 13.20
N TYR A 23 -2.66 -0.04 12.50
CA TYR A 23 -3.42 -0.05 11.24
C TYR A 23 -2.69 0.78 10.17
N PRO A 24 -1.59 0.25 9.59
CA PRO A 24 -0.75 0.99 8.66
C PRO A 24 -1.45 1.32 7.33
N LYS A 25 -1.06 2.45 6.72
CA LYS A 25 -1.67 2.96 5.48
C LYS A 25 -1.73 1.96 4.33
N GLN A 26 -0.73 1.10 4.17
CA GLN A 26 -0.64 0.19 3.02
C GLN A 26 -1.78 -0.84 2.99
N PHE A 27 -2.42 -1.10 4.14
CA PHE A 27 -3.56 -2.01 4.25
C PHE A 27 -4.91 -1.30 4.11
N LEU A 28 -4.92 0.04 4.03
CA LEU A 28 -6.15 0.79 3.83
C LEU A 28 -6.68 0.63 2.41
N ARG A 29 -8.00 0.60 2.29
CA ARG A 29 -8.72 0.64 1.02
C ARG A 29 -9.14 2.08 0.74
N LEU A 30 -8.22 2.88 0.19
CA LEU A 30 -8.51 4.28 -0.13
C LEU A 30 -9.40 4.40 -1.38
N PHE A 31 -9.24 3.47 -2.31
CA PHE A 31 -9.96 3.43 -3.57
C PHE A 31 -10.40 1.99 -3.85
N GLY A 32 -11.64 1.82 -4.32
CA GLY A 32 -12.15 0.50 -4.69
C GLY A 32 -12.19 -0.50 -3.53
N GLN A 33 -11.99 -1.78 -3.87
CA GLN A 33 -12.16 -2.90 -2.94
C GLN A 33 -10.86 -3.45 -2.37
N ASN A 34 -9.72 -3.10 -2.96
CA ASN A 34 -8.41 -3.62 -2.57
C ASN A 34 -7.68 -2.64 -1.66
N SER A 35 -6.78 -3.18 -0.83
CA SER A 35 -5.82 -2.35 -0.11
C SER A 35 -4.81 -1.70 -1.06
N MET A 36 -4.18 -0.60 -0.63
CA MET A 36 -3.11 0.05 -1.41
C MET A 36 -1.97 -0.92 -1.77
N LEU A 37 -1.64 -1.86 -0.88
CA LEU A 37 -0.63 -2.88 -1.13
C LEU A 37 -1.08 -3.86 -2.22
N GLN A 38 -2.31 -4.36 -2.14
CA GLN A 38 -2.88 -5.24 -3.17
C GLN A 38 -2.93 -4.56 -4.53
N GLU A 39 -3.39 -3.31 -4.59
CA GLU A 39 -3.36 -2.50 -5.81
C GLU A 39 -1.94 -2.35 -6.39
N THR A 40 -0.91 -2.30 -5.54
CA THR A 40 0.49 -2.20 -5.98
C THR A 40 1.02 -3.53 -6.53
N ILE A 41 0.61 -4.66 -5.96
CA ILE A 41 0.98 -6.01 -6.43
C ILE A 41 0.35 -6.32 -7.79
N THR A 42 -0.90 -5.89 -8.02
CA THR A 42 -1.64 -6.17 -9.25
C THR A 42 -1.27 -5.25 -10.41
N ARG A 43 -0.44 -4.22 -10.18
CA ARG A 43 0.03 -3.37 -11.27
C ARG A 43 0.90 -4.18 -12.22
N PRO A 44 0.72 -4.04 -13.54
CA PRO A 44 1.64 -4.61 -14.50
C PRO A 44 3.03 -4.07 -14.20
N LEU A 45 3.96 -4.97 -13.90
CA LEU A 45 5.36 -4.67 -14.06
C LEU A 45 5.52 -4.45 -15.56
N GLY A 46 5.88 -3.23 -15.97
CA GLY A 46 6.01 -2.86 -17.38
C GLY A 46 6.95 -3.81 -18.15
N PRO A 47 7.05 -3.66 -19.49
CA PRO A 47 7.94 -4.49 -20.30
C PRO A 47 9.40 -4.45 -19.82
#